data_AF-A0A938N1H0-F1
#
_entry.id   AF-A0A938N1H0-F1
#
_cell.length_a   1.000
_cell.length_b   1.000
_cell.length_c   1.000
_cell.angle_alpha   90.00
_cell.angle_beta   90.00
_cell.angle_gamma   90.00
#
_symmetry.space_group_name_H-M   'P 1'
#
loop_
_entity.id
_entity.type
_entity.pdbx_description
1 polymer ?
#
loop_
_entity_poly.entity_id
_entity_poly.type
_entity_poly.pdbx_seq_one_letter_code
_entity_poly.pdbx_strand_id
1 'polypeptide(L)'
;MFGWFRPTCPLEPHAKAWTEERLGWLADQFGLDVLNRRAVILPTADFFPDEYDGTEESVRVLLDRLCAYMDADPERVDPVVAKKVGRIGNPSWKCRRETNVIACG
;
A
#
# COMPACT_ATOMS: atom_id res chain seq x y z
N MET A 1 -39.08 -12.87 -7.59
CA MET A 1 -39.12 -11.79 -6.56
C MET A 1 -38.03 -10.79 -6.96
N PHE A 2 -38.41 -9.76 -7.70
CA PHE A 2 -37.53 -8.95 -8.55
C PHE A 2 -37.22 -7.60 -7.88
N GLY A 3 -35.95 -7.32 -7.61
CA GLY A 3 -35.41 -5.94 -7.55
C GLY A 3 -35.28 -5.24 -6.20
N TRP A 4 -35.96 -5.67 -5.13
CA TRP A 4 -36.01 -4.87 -3.87
C TRP A 4 -34.68 -4.80 -3.09
N PHE A 5 -33.75 -5.74 -3.31
CA PHE A 5 -32.49 -5.83 -2.56
C PHE A 5 -31.24 -5.72 -3.44
N ARG A 6 -31.30 -5.01 -4.57
CA ARG A 6 -30.09 -4.82 -5.38
C ARG A 6 -29.11 -3.94 -4.58
N PRO A 7 -27.93 -4.46 -4.17
CA PRO A 7 -26.95 -3.64 -3.49
C PRO A 7 -26.51 -2.52 -4.45
N THR A 8 -26.71 -1.28 -4.03
CA THR A 8 -26.22 -0.11 -4.75
C THR A 8 -24.80 0.19 -4.27
N CYS A 9 -23.89 0.42 -5.21
CA CYS A 9 -22.54 0.85 -4.87
C CYS A 9 -22.64 2.21 -4.16
N PRO A 10 -22.07 2.39 -2.95
CA PRO A 10 -22.14 3.65 -2.22
C PRO A 10 -21.22 4.74 -2.81
N LEU A 11 -20.41 4.39 -3.81
CA LEU A 11 -19.49 5.31 -4.47
C LEU A 11 -20.17 5.98 -5.66
N GLU A 12 -19.90 7.27 -5.84
CA GLU A 12 -20.18 8.00 -7.07
C GLU A 12 -19.56 7.26 -8.28
N PRO A 13 -20.20 7.27 -9.48
CA PRO A 13 -19.76 6.47 -10.63
C PRO A 13 -18.29 6.66 -11.01
N HIS A 14 -17.79 7.90 -10.92
CA HIS A 14 -16.39 8.19 -11.19
C HIS A 14 -15.44 7.56 -10.14
N ALA A 15 -15.79 7.63 -8.87
CA ALA A 15 -15.01 7.03 -7.79
C ALA A 15 -15.01 5.50 -7.90
N LYS A 16 -16.15 4.90 -8.29
CA LYS A 16 -16.24 3.47 -8.61
C LYS A 16 -15.30 3.09 -9.75
N ALA A 17 -15.40 3.76 -10.89
CA ALA A 17 -14.59 3.45 -12.07
C ALA A 17 -13.09 3.55 -11.78
N TRP A 18 -12.69 4.62 -11.08
CA TRP A 18 -11.30 4.78 -10.64
C TRP A 18 -10.86 3.65 -9.70
N THR A 19 -11.71 3.26 -8.75
CA THR A 19 -11.39 2.18 -7.80
C THR A 19 -11.19 0.85 -8.53
N GLU A 20 -12.08 0.51 -9.47
CA GLU A 20 -12.01 -0.72 -10.27
C GLU A 20 -10.76 -0.74 -11.17
N GLU A 21 -10.44 0.38 -11.83
CA GLU A 21 -9.24 0.50 -12.67
C GLU A 21 -7.96 0.32 -11.85
N ARG A 22 -7.85 0.99 -10.69
CA ARG A 22 -6.65 0.92 -9.86
C ARG A 22 -6.49 -0.44 -9.19
N LEU A 23 -7.60 -1.08 -8.79
CA LEU A 23 -7.55 -2.44 -8.27
C LEU A 23 -7.16 -3.45 -9.36
N GLY A 24 -7.65 -3.26 -10.59
CA GLY A 24 -7.23 -4.03 -11.76
C GLY A 24 -5.73 -3.90 -12.00
N TRP A 25 -5.21 -2.66 -12.03
CA TRP A 25 -3.77 -2.42 -12.15
C TRP A 25 -2.97 -3.10 -11.03
N LEU A 26 -3.41 -3.02 -9.77
CA LEU A 26 -2.74 -3.70 -8.65
C LEU A 26 -2.75 -5.23 -8.82
N ALA A 27 -3.87 -5.80 -9.28
CA ALA A 27 -3.97 -7.23 -9.55
C ALA A 27 -3.02 -7.66 -10.68
N ASP A 28 -2.81 -6.82 -11.69
CA ASP A 28 -1.85 -7.09 -12.76
C ASP A 28 -0.41 -7.03 -12.28
N GLN A 29 -0.08 -6.12 -11.34
CA GLN A 29 1.28 -5.99 -10.80
C GLN A 29 1.65 -7.11 -9.81
N PHE A 30 0.71 -7.50 -8.93
CA PHE A 30 1.00 -8.37 -7.79
C PHE A 30 0.30 -9.73 -7.84
N GLY A 31 -0.61 -9.92 -8.81
CA GLY A 31 -1.47 -11.09 -8.88
C GLY A 31 -2.71 -10.97 -8.00
N LEU A 32 -3.82 -11.52 -8.49
CA LEU A 32 -5.11 -11.51 -7.78
C LEU A 32 -5.10 -12.33 -6.48
N ASP A 33 -4.21 -13.33 -6.38
CA ASP A 33 -4.08 -14.16 -5.18
C ASP A 33 -3.63 -13.33 -3.96
N VAL A 34 -2.71 -12.39 -4.18
CA VAL A 34 -2.20 -11.47 -3.14
C VAL A 34 -3.34 -10.67 -2.52
N LEU A 35 -4.24 -10.12 -3.35
CA LEU A 35 -5.37 -9.31 -2.89
C LEU A 35 -6.42 -10.11 -2.10
N ASN A 36 -6.60 -11.39 -2.42
CA ASN A 36 -7.65 -12.21 -1.82
C ASN A 36 -7.20 -13.03 -0.60
N ARG A 37 -5.91 -13.35 -0.51
CA ARG A 37 -5.41 -14.32 0.48
C ARG A 37 -4.40 -13.75 1.47
N ARG A 38 -3.63 -12.71 1.10
CA ARG A 38 -2.67 -12.14 2.06
C ARG A 38 -3.40 -11.32 3.12
N ALA A 39 -2.89 -11.40 4.34
CA ALA A 39 -3.39 -10.61 5.45
C ALA A 39 -3.17 -9.12 5.20
N VAL A 40 -4.11 -8.29 5.65
CA VAL A 40 -3.90 -6.85 5.73
C VAL A 40 -2.97 -6.58 6.90
N ILE A 41 -1.76 -6.14 6.59
CA ILE A 41 -0.73 -5.83 7.58
C ILE A 41 -1.00 -4.43 8.13
N LEU A 42 -1.17 -4.32 9.45
CA LEU A 42 -1.40 -3.06 10.14
C LEU A 42 -0.14 -2.67 10.94
N PRO A 43 0.12 -1.36 11.14
CA PRO A 43 1.21 -0.89 11.99
C PRO A 43 0.85 -1.05 13.48
N THR A 44 0.50 -2.27 13.90
CA THR A 44 0.18 -2.65 15.27
C THR A 44 1.23 -3.63 15.79
N ALA A 45 1.28 -3.81 17.12
CA ALA A 45 2.18 -4.77 17.75
C ALA A 45 1.94 -6.23 17.31
N ASP A 46 0.77 -6.54 16.73
CA ASP A 46 0.50 -7.88 16.18
C ASP A 46 1.41 -8.22 14.99
N PHE A 47 1.79 -7.20 14.20
CA PHE A 47 2.70 -7.34 13.06
C PHE A 47 4.08 -6.73 13.33
N PHE A 48 4.19 -5.78 14.26
CA PHE A 48 5.44 -5.12 14.60
C PHE A 48 5.70 -5.17 16.12
N PRO A 49 5.96 -6.36 16.69
CA PRO A 49 6.17 -6.52 18.14
C PRO A 49 7.51 -6.01 18.67
N ASP A 50 8.48 -5.69 17.81
CA ASP A 50 9.80 -5.27 18.27
C ASP A 50 9.74 -3.86 18.88
N GLU A 51 10.53 -3.63 19.92
CA GLU A 51 10.70 -2.28 20.45
C GLU A 51 11.39 -1.40 19.41
N TYR A 52 10.88 -0.18 19.25
CA TYR A 52 11.42 0.80 18.32
C TYR A 52 11.96 2.00 19.11
N ASP A 53 13.28 2.13 19.15
CA ASP A 53 13.99 3.20 19.86
C ASP A 53 14.47 4.33 18.93
N GLY A 54 14.25 4.19 17.61
CA GLY A 54 14.64 5.18 16.60
C GLY A 54 16.11 5.14 16.21
N THR A 55 16.86 4.12 16.65
CA THR A 55 18.22 3.84 16.18
C THR A 55 18.23 3.35 14.74
N GLU A 56 19.38 3.44 14.08
CA GLU A 56 19.54 2.98 12.71
C GLU A 56 19.31 1.46 12.59
N GLU A 57 19.70 0.73 13.62
CA GLU A 57 19.51 -0.70 13.80
C GLU A 57 18.03 -1.05 13.94
N SER A 58 17.28 -0.33 14.78
CA SER A 58 15.82 -0.56 14.91
C SER A 58 15.07 -0.31 13.60
N VAL A 59 15.52 0.65 12.79
CA VAL A 59 14.97 0.92 11.46
C VAL A 59 15.26 -0.23 10.50
N ARG A 60 16.47 -0.82 10.52
CA ARG A 60 16.79 -1.99 9.70
C ARG A 60 15.88 -3.17 10.03
N VAL A 61 15.72 -3.48 11.31
CA VAL A 61 14.86 -4.59 11.76
C VAL A 61 13.40 -4.37 11.30
N LEU A 62 12.89 -3.15 11.43
CA LEU A 62 11.56 -2.78 10.97
C LEU A 62 11.44 -2.93 9.44
N LEU A 63 12.43 -2.45 8.68
CA LEU A 63 12.45 -2.54 7.23
C LEU A 63 12.48 -4.00 6.75
N ASP A 64 13.38 -4.82 7.30
CA ASP A 64 13.52 -6.23 6.94
C ASP A 64 12.21 -6.99 7.17
N ARG A 65 11.53 -6.70 8.29
CA ARG A 65 10.21 -7.27 8.58
C ARG A 65 9.14 -6.83 7.60
N LEU A 66 9.09 -5.53 7.27
CA LEU A 66 8.15 -5.01 6.29
C LEU A 66 8.39 -5.65 4.90
N CYS A 67 9.65 -5.74 4.49
CA CYS A 67 10.07 -6.41 3.26
C CYS A 67 9.64 -7.89 3.25
N ALA A 68 9.77 -8.60 4.38
CA ALA A 68 9.30 -9.97 4.50
C ALA A 68 7.77 -10.10 4.33
N TYR A 69 6.98 -9.16 4.87
CA TYR A 69 5.52 -9.15 4.64
C TYR A 69 5.14 -8.83 3.20
N MET A 70 5.92 -7.96 2.56
CA MET A 70 5.70 -7.53 1.19
C MET A 70 6.27 -8.48 0.14
N ASP A 71 7.05 -9.48 0.55
CA ASP A 71 7.81 -10.36 -0.36
C ASP A 71 8.74 -9.55 -1.27
N ALA A 72 9.42 -8.57 -0.66
CA ALA A 72 10.36 -7.67 -1.31
C ALA A 72 11.78 -7.92 -0.81
N ASP A 73 12.76 -7.75 -1.70
CA ASP A 73 14.18 -7.82 -1.36
C ASP A 73 14.62 -6.54 -0.60
N PRO A 74 15.07 -6.64 0.66
CA PRO A 74 15.47 -5.47 1.45
C PRO A 74 16.69 -4.76 0.88
N GLU A 75 17.58 -5.44 0.14
CA GLU A 75 18.76 -4.80 -0.47
C GLU A 75 18.38 -3.83 -1.60
N ARG A 76 17.16 -3.95 -2.13
CA ARG A 76 16.62 -3.07 -3.18
C ARG A 76 15.87 -1.86 -2.62
N VAL A 77 15.81 -1.71 -1.30
CA VAL A 77 15.11 -0.63 -0.62
C VAL A 77 16.10 0.19 0.19
N ASP A 78 16.24 1.48 -0.16
CA ASP A 78 17.12 2.40 0.57
C ASP A 78 16.31 3.23 1.58
N PRO A 79 16.42 2.96 2.90
CA PRO A 79 15.68 3.70 3.91
C PRO A 79 16.26 5.10 4.14
N VAL A 80 15.47 6.13 3.84
CA VAL A 80 15.80 7.51 4.21
C VAL A 80 15.23 7.84 5.59
N VAL A 81 16.10 7.93 6.60
CA VAL A 81 15.71 8.30 7.96
C VAL A 81 15.70 9.81 8.13
N ALA A 82 14.52 10.38 8.42
CA ALA A 82 14.35 11.80 8.67
C ALA A 82 14.09 12.08 10.17
N LYS A 83 14.84 13.03 10.75
CA LYS A 83 14.67 13.46 12.17
C LYS A 83 13.30 14.05 12.48
N LYS A 84 12.56 14.47 11.45
CA LYS A 84 11.21 15.01 11.57
C LYS A 84 10.41 14.61 10.35
N VAL A 85 9.50 13.67 10.54
CA VAL A 85 8.44 13.41 9.57
C VAL A 85 7.40 14.51 9.77
N GLY A 86 7.14 15.32 8.74
CA GLY A 86 6.01 16.24 8.78
C GLY A 86 4.71 15.46 8.95
N ARG A 87 3.58 16.13 9.25
CA ARG A 87 2.30 15.45 9.02
C ARG A 87 2.30 15.02 7.55
N ILE A 88 2.03 13.74 7.29
CA ILE A 88 1.51 13.33 6.00
C ILE A 88 0.13 13.97 5.92
N GLY A 89 0.07 15.28 5.63
CA GLY A 89 -1.19 15.93 5.33
C GLY A 89 -1.70 15.26 4.09
N ASN A 90 -2.90 14.67 4.11
CA ASN A 90 -3.49 14.03 2.94
C ASN A 90 -3.63 15.08 1.82
N PRO A 91 -2.73 15.11 0.83
CA PRO A 91 -2.75 16.12 -0.20
C PRO A 91 -3.38 15.45 -1.41
N SER A 92 -4.60 14.92 -1.24
CA SER A 92 -5.41 14.21 -2.25
C SER A 92 -4.64 13.92 -3.54
N TRP A 93 -3.87 12.83 -3.57
CA TRP A 93 -3.49 12.13 -4.80
C TRP A 93 -3.42 13.06 -6.01
N LYS A 94 -2.48 14.01 -6.04
CA LYS A 94 -2.25 14.81 -7.24
C LYS A 94 -1.73 13.83 -8.27
N CYS A 95 -2.66 13.27 -9.04
CA CYS A 95 -2.39 12.50 -10.23
C CYS A 95 -1.43 13.33 -11.06
N ARG A 96 -0.15 12.95 -11.04
CA ARG A 96 0.89 13.53 -11.86
C ARG A 96 0.55 13.13 -13.29
N ARG A 97 -0.27 13.94 -13.96
CA ARG A 97 -0.29 13.98 -15.42
C ARG A 97 1.10 14.51 -15.84
N GLU A 98 1.72 13.84 -16.81
CA GLU A 98 3.07 14.09 -17.37
C GLU A 98 4.20 13.46 -16.51
N THR A 99 5.00 12.48 -16.96
CA THR A 99 5.39 12.05 -18.31
C THR A 99 6.04 10.65 -18.18
N ASN A 100 5.79 9.77 -19.15
CA ASN A 100 6.61 8.63 -19.60
C ASN A 100 7.53 7.87 -18.60
N VAL A 101 7.31 6.55 -18.56
CA VAL A 101 8.23 5.49 -18.12
C VAL A 101 8.44 5.39 -16.60
N ILE A 102 7.65 4.53 -15.95
CA ILE A 102 8.20 3.66 -14.90
C ILE A 102 8.45 2.32 -15.57
N ALA A 103 9.60 2.20 -16.21
CA ALA A 103 10.18 0.92 -16.53
C ALA A 103 10.72 0.34 -15.21
N CYS A 104 10.08 -0.71 -14.74
CA CYS A 104 10.68 -1.71 -13.88
C CYS A 104 10.18 -3.05 -14.39
N GLY A 105 10.99 -3.67 -15.27
CA GLY A 105 10.72 -4.97 -15.89
C GLY A 105 9.99 -4.88 -17.22
#